data_AF-A0A9E2KQY9-F1
#
_entry.id   AF-A0A9E2KQY9-F1
#
_cell.length_a   1.000
_cell.length_b   1.000
_cell.length_c   1.000
_cell.angle_alpha   90.00
_cell.angle_beta   90.00
_cell.angle_gamma   90.00
#
_symmetry.space_group_name_H-M   'P 1'
#
loop_
_entity.id
_entity.type
_entity.pdbx_description
1 polymer ?
#
loop_
_entity_poly.entity_id
_entity_poly.type
_entity_poly.pdbx_seq_one_letter_code
_entity_poly.pdbx_strand_id
1 'polypeptide(L)'
;TRNKTNFPLKNFHEHQIYHLDECLKQSGICFTIIRFTSLQRYFVLPASFVIKAWKEKDKSSMTLKEIEANSIEIKSGFHPTLPYLIAVDHFISEWKVKNDE
;
A
#
# COMPACT_ATOMS: atom_id res chain seq x y z
N THR A 1 8.63 6.72 5.78
CA THR A 1 9.74 7.53 5.22
C THR A 1 9.67 8.96 5.75
N ARG A 2 10.81 9.67 5.82
CA ARG A 2 10.88 11.13 6.10
C ARG A 2 10.91 11.97 4.82
N ASN A 3 11.11 11.35 3.66
CA ASN A 3 11.01 12.02 2.37
C ASN A 3 9.58 12.56 2.19
N LYS A 4 9.45 13.73 1.55
CA LYS A 4 8.16 14.40 1.37
C LYS A 4 7.46 14.02 0.07
N THR A 5 8.20 13.59 -0.93
CA THR A 5 7.69 13.42 -2.30
C THR A 5 7.78 11.99 -2.81
N ASN A 6 8.61 11.13 -2.19
CA ASN A 6 8.92 9.80 -2.69
C ASN A 6 9.02 8.80 -1.53
N PHE A 7 8.53 7.58 -1.75
CA PHE A 7 8.74 6.42 -0.89
C PHE A 7 9.80 5.49 -1.51
N PRO A 8 11.00 5.34 -0.89
CA PRO A 8 12.03 4.46 -1.41
C PRO A 8 11.59 2.98 -1.37
N LEU A 9 11.73 2.25 -2.48
CA LEU A 9 11.33 0.83 -2.54
C LEU A 9 12.25 -0.09 -1.74
N LYS A 10 13.48 0.35 -1.43
CA LYS A 10 14.40 -0.34 -0.52
C LYS A 10 13.85 -0.58 0.91
N ASN A 11 12.74 0.07 1.28
CA ASN A 11 12.04 -0.23 2.54
C ASN A 11 11.32 -1.59 2.50
N PHE A 12 11.18 -2.20 1.31
CA PHE A 12 10.67 -3.55 1.14
C PHE A 12 11.82 -4.50 0.77
N HIS A 13 11.96 -5.56 1.56
CA HIS A 13 12.94 -6.61 1.31
C HIS A 13 12.32 -7.71 0.43
N GLU A 14 13.16 -8.39 -0.36
CA GLU A 14 12.72 -9.40 -1.34
C GLU A 14 11.79 -10.47 -0.75
N HIS A 15 12.12 -11.01 0.43
CA HIS A 15 11.29 -12.02 1.09
C HIS A 15 9.88 -11.53 1.43
N GLN A 16 9.70 -10.22 1.70
CA GLN A 16 8.38 -9.63 1.96
C GLN A 16 7.57 -9.56 0.67
N ILE A 17 8.21 -9.18 -0.44
CA ILE A 17 7.57 -9.12 -1.76
C ILE A 17 7.16 -10.51 -2.21
N TYR A 18 8.04 -11.50 -2.05
CA TYR A 18 7.73 -12.90 -2.35
C TYR A 18 6.55 -13.40 -1.51
N HIS A 19 6.57 -13.17 -0.19
CA HIS A 19 5.46 -13.57 0.68
C HIS A 19 4.13 -12.95 0.26
N LEU A 20 4.11 -11.65 -0.04
CA LEU A 20 2.90 -10.97 -0.51
C LEU A 20 2.41 -11.53 -1.86
N ASP A 21 3.32 -11.86 -2.78
CA ASP A 21 2.99 -12.47 -4.08
C ASP A 21 2.35 -13.85 -3.90
N GLU A 22 2.89 -14.69 -3.01
CA GLU A 22 2.33 -16.01 -2.69
C GLU A 22 0.97 -15.93 -1.98
N CYS A 23 0.79 -14.98 -1.07
CA CYS A 23 -0.52 -14.77 -0.42
C CYS A 23 -1.58 -14.29 -1.41
N LEU A 24 -1.23 -13.41 -2.35
CA LEU A 24 -2.16 -12.96 -3.40
C LEU A 24 -2.59 -14.11 -4.33
N LYS A 25 -1.69 -15.06 -4.64
CA LYS A 25 -2.03 -16.26 -5.44
C LYS A 25 -3.07 -17.15 -4.76
N GLN A 26 -3.18 -17.07 -3.43
CA GLN A 26 -4.16 -17.79 -2.62
C GLN A 26 -5.42 -16.95 -2.35
N SER A 27 -5.65 -15.89 -3.13
CA SER A 27 -6.75 -14.94 -2.93
C SER A 27 -6.75 -14.26 -1.55
N GLY A 28 -5.59 -14.16 -0.92
CA GLY A 28 -5.41 -13.44 0.34
C GLY A 28 -5.54 -11.92 0.16
N ILE A 29 -6.09 -11.24 1.16
CA ILE A 29 -6.18 -9.78 1.19
C ILE A 29 -4.83 -9.23 1.69
N CYS A 30 -4.00 -8.76 0.76
CA CYS A 30 -2.66 -8.28 1.08
C CYS A 30 -2.49 -6.79 0.75
N PHE A 31 -1.97 -6.03 1.71
CA PHE A 31 -1.71 -4.60 1.58
C PHE A 31 -0.53 -4.18 2.46
N THR A 32 -0.04 -2.97 2.24
CA THR A 32 1.00 -2.35 3.08
C THR A 32 0.49 -1.01 3.60
N ILE A 33 0.93 -0.63 4.79
CA ILE A 33 0.66 0.70 5.35
C ILE A 33 1.90 1.55 5.18
N ILE A 34 1.80 2.58 4.33
CA ILE A 34 2.88 3.53 4.06
C ILE A 34 2.66 4.79 4.89
N ARG A 35 3.69 5.19 5.65
CA ARG A 35 3.70 6.45 6.40
C ARG A 35 4.71 7.45 5.81
N PHE A 36 4.24 8.65 5.50
CA PHE A 36 5.06 9.83 5.24
C PHE A 36 5.15 10.65 6.53
N THR A 37 6.15 10.37 7.36
CA THR A 37 6.26 10.92 8.72
C THR A 37 6.29 12.45 8.73
N SER A 38 7.03 13.06 7.80
CA SER A 38 7.16 14.52 7.68
C SER A 38 5.86 15.21 7.23
N LEU A 39 4.93 14.46 6.65
CA LEU A 39 3.61 14.96 6.24
C LEU A 39 2.51 14.52 7.20
N GLN A 40 2.81 13.62 8.14
CA GLN A 40 1.83 12.96 9.01
C GLN A 40 0.70 12.24 8.25
N ARG A 41 1.02 11.72 7.05
CA ARG A 41 0.06 11.02 6.18
C ARG A 41 0.32 9.52 6.17
N TYR A 42 -0.75 8.75 6.06
CA TYR A 42 -0.76 7.31 6.10
C TYR A 42 -1.61 6.77 4.96
N PHE A 43 -1.17 5.70 4.32
CA PHE A 43 -1.81 5.15 3.13
C PHE A 43 -1.90 3.65 3.23
N VAL A 44 -3.07 3.08 2.94
CA VAL A 44 -3.26 1.64 2.71
C VAL A 44 -3.08 1.38 1.23
N LEU A 45 -1.94 0.79 0.88
CA LEU A 45 -1.55 0.52 -0.50
C LEU A 45 -1.69 -0.97 -0.82
N PRO A 46 -2.41 -1.37 -1.89
CA PRO A 46 -2.56 -2.77 -2.27
C PRO A 46 -1.20 -3.43 -2.53
N ALA A 47 -1.03 -4.68 -2.08
CA ALA A 47 0.23 -5.40 -2.24
C ALA A 47 0.58 -5.63 -3.71
N SER A 48 -0.42 -5.81 -4.58
CA SER A 48 -0.23 -5.94 -6.03
C SER A 48 0.51 -4.75 -6.64
N PHE A 49 0.17 -3.53 -6.20
CA PHE A 49 0.85 -2.30 -6.65
C PHE A 49 2.28 -2.24 -6.12
N VAL A 50 2.52 -2.60 -4.86
CA VAL A 50 3.86 -2.67 -4.26
C VAL A 50 4.74 -3.65 -5.01
N ILE A 51 4.26 -4.87 -5.26
CA ILE A 51 4.98 -5.91 -5.98
C ILE A 51 5.31 -5.46 -7.40
N LYS A 52 4.35 -4.84 -8.11
CA LYS A 52 4.57 -4.30 -9.46
C LYS A 52 5.67 -3.24 -9.46
N ALA A 53 5.60 -2.27 -8.55
CA ALA A 53 6.60 -1.21 -8.46
C ALA A 53 7.98 -1.74 -8.04
N TRP A 54 8.05 -2.76 -7.18
CA TRP A 54 9.30 -3.34 -6.71
C TRP A 54 9.99 -4.22 -7.77
N LYS A 55 9.21 -4.94 -8.59
CA LYS A 55 9.73 -5.79 -9.69
C LYS A 55 10.19 -4.99 -10.92
N GLU A 56 9.86 -3.69 -10.99
CA GLU A 56 10.23 -2.81 -12.10
C GLU A 56 11.72 -2.43 -12.02
N LYS A 57 12.53 -2.85 -13.01
CA LYS A 57 14.01 -2.79 -12.97
C LYS A 57 14.58 -1.39 -12.71
N ASP A 58 13.97 -0.36 -13.29
CA ASP A 58 14.49 1.02 -13.22
C ASP A 58 13.83 1.85 -12.10
N LYS A 59 12.95 1.24 -11.31
CA LYS A 59 12.20 1.94 -10.27
C LYS A 59 12.80 1.73 -8.89
N SER A 60 13.38 2.79 -8.34
CA SER A 60 13.97 2.79 -6.99
C SER A 60 13.06 3.40 -5.92
N SER A 61 11.99 4.08 -6.32
CA SER A 61 11.01 4.70 -5.42
C SER A 61 9.65 4.89 -6.09
N MET A 62 8.60 5.01 -5.27
CA MET A 62 7.27 5.44 -5.70
C MET A 62 7.08 6.90 -5.32
N THR A 63 6.55 7.73 -6.21
CA THR A 63 6.19 9.11 -5.89
C THR A 63 4.95 9.15 -4.99
N LEU A 64 4.79 10.25 -4.24
CA LEU A 64 3.61 10.47 -3.41
C LEU A 64 2.34 10.46 -4.27
N LYS A 65 2.38 11.06 -5.47
CA LYS A 65 1.25 11.08 -6.40
C LYS A 65 0.83 9.67 -6.85
N GLU A 66 1.79 8.81 -7.15
CA GLU A 66 1.50 7.41 -7.49
C GLU A 66 0.85 6.68 -6.32
N ILE A 67 1.31 6.92 -5.09
CA ILE A 67 0.72 6.33 -3.89
C ILE A 67 -0.70 6.86 -3.70
N GLU A 68 -0.91 8.18 -3.74
CA GLU A 68 -2.23 8.81 -3.62
C GLU A 68 -3.24 8.27 -4.62
N ALA A 69 -2.82 8.05 -5.88
CA ALA A 69 -3.71 7.55 -6.92
C ALA A 69 -4.05 6.06 -6.81
N ASN A 70 -3.25 5.27 -6.08
CA ASN A 70 -3.38 3.81 -6.03
C ASN A 70 -3.59 3.28 -4.59
N SER A 71 -3.89 4.15 -3.63
CA SER A 71 -4.07 3.78 -2.22
C SER A 71 -5.26 4.49 -1.61
N ILE A 72 -5.63 4.08 -0.40
CA ILE A 72 -6.63 4.77 0.41
C ILE A 72 -5.88 5.49 1.53
N GLU A 73 -6.01 6.82 1.56
CA GLU A 73 -5.44 7.63 2.64
C GLU A 73 -6.24 7.46 3.93
N ILE A 74 -5.53 7.27 5.04
CA ILE A 74 -6.13 7.14 6.37
C ILE A 74 -5.68 8.29 7.27
N LYS A 75 -6.64 8.87 7.99
CA LYS A 75 -6.37 9.88 9.01
C LYS A 75 -6.11 9.19 10.34
N SER A 76 -5.00 9.52 11.00
CA SER A 76 -4.73 9.04 12.36
C SER A 76 -5.71 9.65 13.35
N GLY A 77 -6.20 8.85 14.30
CA GLY A 77 -7.12 9.26 15.36
C GLY A 77 -6.54 9.09 16.75
N PHE A 78 -7.35 9.33 17.78
CA PHE A 78 -7.00 9.02 19.17
C PHE A 78 -7.27 7.54 19.50
N HIS A 79 -8.48 7.06 19.18
CA HIS A 79 -8.89 5.66 19.32
C HIS A 79 -9.76 5.24 18.13
N PRO A 80 -9.32 4.29 17.28
CA PRO A 80 -7.96 3.74 17.20
C PRO A 80 -6.96 4.77 16.66
N THR A 81 -5.67 4.59 16.96
CA THR A 81 -4.60 5.48 16.46
C THR A 81 -4.52 5.49 14.94
N LEU A 82 -4.78 4.34 14.32
CA LEU A 82 -4.75 4.18 12.88
C LEU A 82 -5.93 3.30 12.43
N PRO A 83 -7.07 3.88 12.01
CA PRO A 83 -8.28 3.15 11.62
C PRO A 83 -8.13 2.51 10.23
N TYR A 84 -7.12 1.66 10.03
CA TYR A 84 -6.81 1.08 8.71
C TYR A 84 -7.89 0.09 8.25
N LEU A 85 -8.66 -0.52 9.15
CA LEU A 85 -9.74 -1.46 8.80
C LEU A 85 -10.80 -0.79 7.92
N ILE A 86 -11.13 0.49 8.15
CA ILE A 86 -12.10 1.23 7.31
C ILE A 86 -11.60 1.31 5.85
N ALA A 87 -10.30 1.56 5.66
CA ALA A 87 -9.70 1.58 4.34
C ALA A 87 -9.63 0.18 3.71
N VAL A 88 -9.39 -0.85 4.52
CA VAL A 88 -9.39 -2.24 4.04
C VAL A 88 -10.79 -2.69 3.62
N ASP A 89 -11.84 -2.34 4.37
CA ASP A 89 -13.23 -2.64 4.01
C ASP A 89 -13.62 -1.98 2.68
N HIS A 90 -13.22 -0.72 2.47
CA HIS A 90 -13.40 -0.03 1.19
C HIS A 90 -12.62 -0.72 0.07
N PHE A 91 -11.35 -1.06 0.31
CA PHE A 91 -10.51 -1.80 -0.64
C PHE A 91 -11.12 -3.14 -1.06
N ILE A 92 -11.65 -3.92 -0.10
CA ILE A 92 -12.31 -5.20 -0.38
C ILE A 92 -13.60 -4.99 -1.17
N SER A 93 -14.37 -3.94 -0.85
CA SER A 93 -15.62 -3.62 -1.54
C SER A 93 -15.37 -3.27 -3.01
N GLU A 94 -14.38 -2.43 -3.30
CA GLU A 94 -13.97 -2.10 -4.68
C GLU A 94 -13.39 -3.31 -5.42
N TRP A 95 -12.67 -4.18 -4.71
CA TRP A 95 -12.13 -5.40 -5.30
C TRP A 95 -13.22 -6.38 -5.72
N LYS A 96 -14.28 -6.58 -4.91
CA LYS A 96 -15.41 -7.44 -5.28
C LYS A 96 -16.13 -6.93 -6.53
N VAL A 97 -16.41 -5.62 -6.59
CA VAL A 97 -17.07 -4.99 -7.76
C VAL A 97 -16.30 -5.25 -9.07
N LYS A 98 -14.96 -5.22 -9.05
CA LYS A 98 -14.13 -5.45 -10.24
C LYS A 98 -14.00 -6.91 -10.69
N ASN A 99 -14.31 -7.88 -9.84
CA ASN A 99 -14.19 -9.30 -10.16
C ASN A 99 -15.55 -9.98 -10.42
N ASP A 100 -16.65 -9.28 -10.16
CA ASP A 100 -18.03 -9.71 -10.45
C ASP A 100 -18.57 -9.13 -11.78
N GLU A 101 -17.74 -8.42 -12.56
CA GLU A 101 -17.97 -7.98 -13.96
C GLU A 101 -17.08 -8.76 -14.93
#